data_AF-A0A059LMS4-F1
#
_entry.id   AF-A0A059LMS4-F1
#
_cell.length_a   1.000
_cell.length_b   1.000
_cell.length_c   1.000
_cell.angle_alpha   90.00
_cell.angle_beta   90.00
_cell.angle_gamma   90.00
#
_symmetry.space_group_name_H-M   'P 1'
#
loop_
_entity.id
_entity.type
_entity.pdbx_description
1 polymer ?
#
loop_
_entity_poly.entity_id
_entity_poly.type
_entity_poly.pdbx_seq_one_letter_code
_entity_poly.pdbx_strand_id
1 'polypeptide(L)'
;MSKCIQALESGQNALLEAPTGSGKTLSLLCSTLAWQARERHRIENSGQPLCPRPNGSSSPKSAVKKEEIDEETAQAGPRKAEKIGCKVEGEPSSDAPAHHPDPSASPPPPSKEACDATQSSPPLPSSQSLLGGFLPGAGDAGPAPSARVPKVYYSTRTHSQIAQVVAELGRTPYRPRTAILASKRHYCVHPRASQAVSVEEACEDLLRDGACVYFRGTQAAGQPSSQRVLDIEDLRQWARAHRACPYFLARRWEKEADLVFAPYSYLIDPVVRRAMEVEPRGAVLVFDEAHNMEDVAREAASAQLSRTQLDDCLASLSRASGASDKP
;
A
#
# COMPACT_ATOMS: atom_id res chain seq x y z
N MET A 1 1.04 -23.47 -4.76
CA MET A 1 1.51 -22.51 -3.74
C MET A 1 2.56 -23.03 -2.76
N SER A 2 2.70 -24.35 -2.53
CA SER A 2 3.75 -24.90 -1.66
C SER A 2 5.16 -24.33 -1.92
N LYS A 3 5.56 -24.22 -3.19
CA LYS A 3 6.83 -23.58 -3.61
C LYS A 3 7.03 -22.14 -3.12
N CYS A 4 5.95 -21.36 -3.01
CA CYS A 4 6.01 -19.99 -2.48
C CYS A 4 6.31 -20.01 -0.98
N ILE A 5 5.56 -20.80 -0.21
CA ILE A 5 5.77 -20.96 1.23
C ILE A 5 7.18 -21.50 1.52
N GLN A 6 7.64 -22.49 0.76
CA GLN A 6 8.99 -23.05 0.88
C GLN A 6 10.08 -21.99 0.63
N ALA A 7 9.94 -21.15 -0.39
CA ALA A 7 10.91 -20.09 -0.68
C ALA A 7 10.93 -19.01 0.42
N LEU A 8 9.76 -18.66 0.97
CA LEU A 8 9.64 -17.75 2.11
C LEU A 8 10.23 -18.36 3.40
N GLU A 9 10.10 -19.67 3.62
CA GLU A 9 10.73 -20.40 4.72
C GLU A 9 12.27 -20.47 4.61
N SER A 10 12.80 -20.69 3.40
CA SER A 10 14.23 -20.79 3.15
C SER A 10 14.94 -19.44 2.94
N GLY A 11 14.18 -18.33 2.88
CA GLY A 11 14.73 -17.00 2.58
C GLY A 11 15.25 -16.87 1.15
N GLN A 12 14.67 -17.62 0.21
CA GLN A 12 15.13 -17.70 -1.19
C GLN A 12 14.22 -16.93 -2.14
N ASN A 13 14.79 -16.48 -3.26
CA ASN A 13 14.04 -15.93 -4.37
C ASN A 13 13.32 -17.06 -5.13
N ALA A 14 12.08 -16.84 -5.55
CA ALA A 14 11.32 -17.79 -6.38
C ALA A 14 10.66 -17.08 -7.56
N LEU A 15 10.86 -17.64 -8.76
CA LEU A 15 10.06 -17.33 -9.94
C LEU A 15 8.92 -18.34 -10.01
N LEU A 16 7.67 -17.85 -10.05
CA LEU A 16 6.47 -18.69 -9.98
C LEU A 16 5.59 -18.42 -11.21
N GLU A 17 5.54 -19.40 -12.10
CA GLU A 17 4.63 -19.38 -13.25
C GLU A 17 3.30 -20.05 -12.90
N ALA A 18 2.21 -19.46 -13.39
CA ALA A 18 0.86 -20.00 -13.31
C ALA A 18 0.06 -19.57 -14.55
N PRO A 19 -0.89 -20.39 -15.03
CA PRO A 19 -1.72 -20.04 -16.19
C PRO A 19 -2.67 -18.88 -15.85
N THR A 20 -3.12 -18.15 -16.87
CA THR A 20 -4.14 -17.11 -16.73
C THR A 20 -5.47 -17.70 -16.22
N GLY A 21 -6.26 -16.91 -15.49
CA GLY A 21 -7.52 -17.36 -14.89
C GLY A 21 -7.41 -18.26 -13.66
N SER A 22 -6.21 -18.67 -13.23
CA SER A 22 -5.99 -19.55 -12.06
C SER A 22 -6.07 -18.87 -10.69
N GLY A 23 -6.46 -17.59 -10.63
CA GLY A 23 -6.50 -16.81 -9.38
C GLY A 23 -5.10 -16.52 -8.80
N LYS A 24 -4.10 -16.30 -9.65
CA LYS A 24 -2.68 -16.12 -9.27
C LYS A 24 -2.51 -15.14 -8.11
N THR A 25 -3.03 -13.92 -8.29
CA THR A 25 -2.97 -12.78 -7.35
C THR A 25 -3.47 -13.18 -5.96
N LEU A 26 -4.73 -13.62 -5.86
CA LEU A 26 -5.33 -14.10 -4.60
C LEU A 26 -4.55 -15.26 -3.97
N SER A 27 -4.10 -16.23 -4.77
CA SER A 27 -3.35 -17.40 -4.31
C SER A 27 -1.99 -17.03 -3.74
N LEU A 28 -1.25 -16.16 -4.45
CA LEU A 28 0.02 -15.58 -4.04
C LEU A 28 -0.13 -14.79 -2.75
N LEU A 29 -1.08 -13.85 -2.71
CA LEU A 29 -1.37 -13.01 -1.55
C LEU A 29 -1.76 -13.85 -0.32
N CYS A 30 -2.64 -14.84 -0.47
CA CYS A 30 -3.03 -15.72 0.63
C CYS A 30 -1.86 -16.59 1.13
N SER A 31 -0.98 -17.07 0.25
CA SER A 31 0.19 -17.85 0.66
C SER A 31 1.22 -17.00 1.42
N THR A 32 1.46 -15.76 1.00
CA THR A 32 2.36 -14.83 1.67
C THR A 32 1.81 -14.39 3.03
N LEU A 33 0.51 -14.10 3.12
CA LEU A 33 -0.14 -13.71 4.39
C LEU A 33 -0.25 -14.88 5.37
N ALA A 34 -0.51 -16.11 4.89
CA ALA A 34 -0.47 -17.31 5.72
C ALA A 34 0.93 -17.53 6.33
N TRP A 35 1.97 -17.39 5.52
CA TRP A 35 3.36 -17.45 5.98
C TRP A 35 3.65 -16.35 7.01
N GLN A 36 3.27 -15.10 6.75
CA GLN A 36 3.54 -13.96 7.64
C GLN A 36 2.81 -14.10 8.99
N ALA A 37 1.57 -14.61 8.99
CA ALA A 37 0.82 -14.88 10.22
C ALA A 37 1.46 -15.99 11.06
N ARG A 38 1.93 -17.07 10.41
CA ARG A 38 2.67 -18.14 11.10
C ARG A 38 4.03 -17.64 11.62
N GLU A 39 4.71 -16.78 10.86
CA GLU A 39 5.98 -16.18 11.26
C GLU A 39 5.83 -15.28 12.49
N ARG A 40 4.73 -14.51 12.54
CA ARG A 40 4.34 -13.75 13.73
C ARG A 40 4.22 -14.65 14.96
N HIS A 41 3.44 -15.73 14.88
CA HIS A 41 3.33 -16.68 15.98
C HIS A 41 4.65 -17.37 16.33
N ARG A 42 5.51 -17.67 15.35
CA ARG A 42 6.85 -18.21 15.61
C ARG A 42 7.68 -17.24 16.44
N ILE A 43 7.69 -15.96 16.07
CA ILE A 43 8.45 -14.92 16.77
C ILE A 43 7.87 -14.64 18.16
N GLU A 44 6.56 -14.51 18.30
CA GLU A 44 5.85 -14.31 19.58
C GLU A 44 6.14 -15.44 20.57
N ASN A 45 6.09 -16.70 20.11
CA ASN A 45 6.39 -17.87 20.94
C ASN A 45 7.89 -18.02 21.24
N SER A 46 8.76 -17.60 20.33
CA SER A 46 10.22 -17.60 20.54
C SER A 46 10.68 -16.49 21.49
N GLY A 47 9.88 -15.42 21.64
CA GLY A 47 10.16 -14.28 22.50
C GLY A 47 9.67 -14.41 23.94
N GLN A 48 8.99 -15.50 24.31
CA GLN A 48 8.59 -15.73 25.70
C GLN A 48 9.77 -16.26 26.52
N PRO A 49 10.15 -15.61 27.65
CA PRO A 49 10.85 -16.31 28.71
C PRO A 49 9.96 -17.45 29.19
N LEU A 50 10.55 -18.64 29.38
CA LEU A 50 9.89 -19.72 30.11
C LEU A 50 9.66 -19.24 31.55
N CYS A 51 8.46 -18.71 31.82
CA CYS A 51 8.02 -18.40 33.17
C CYS A 51 8.21 -19.67 34.03
N PRO A 52 8.89 -19.59 35.19
CA PRO A 52 8.97 -20.73 36.09
C PRO A 52 7.56 -21.17 36.45
N ARG A 53 7.17 -22.38 36.03
CA ARG A 53 5.87 -22.93 36.39
C ARG A 53 5.83 -23.02 37.93
N PRO A 54 4.81 -22.47 38.61
CA PRO A 54 4.64 -22.74 40.02
C PRO A 54 4.39 -24.25 40.18
N ASN A 55 5.22 -24.91 40.98
CA ASN A 55 5.00 -26.30 41.37
C ASN A 55 3.70 -26.37 42.18
N GLY A 56 2.62 -26.84 41.54
CA GLY A 56 1.29 -26.96 42.13
C GLY A 56 0.52 -28.08 41.44
N SER A 57 0.34 -29.19 42.15
CA SER A 57 -0.24 -30.44 41.63
C SER A 57 -1.77 -30.38 41.47
N SER A 58 -2.28 -30.75 40.29
CA SER A 58 -3.50 -31.57 40.17
C SER A 58 -3.76 -31.99 38.71
N SER A 59 -3.80 -33.29 38.45
CA SER A 59 -4.31 -33.89 37.20
C SER A 59 -5.85 -33.83 37.15
N PRO A 60 -6.48 -33.92 35.97
CA PRO A 60 -7.04 -35.24 35.63
C PRO A 60 -7.01 -35.66 34.14
N LYS A 61 -6.53 -36.89 33.95
CA LYS A 61 -6.99 -37.97 33.03
C LYS A 61 -7.76 -37.64 31.73
N SER A 62 -7.07 -37.91 30.61
CA SER A 62 -7.47 -38.77 29.47
C SER A 62 -8.91 -38.77 28.93
N ALA A 63 -9.02 -38.46 27.62
CA ALA A 63 -9.73 -39.31 26.67
C ALA A 63 -9.06 -39.25 25.28
N VAL A 64 -8.42 -40.34 24.85
CA VAL A 64 -7.96 -40.52 23.47
C VAL A 64 -9.01 -41.32 22.73
N LYS A 65 -9.37 -40.89 21.51
CA LYS A 65 -10.00 -41.78 20.53
C LYS A 65 -9.38 -41.55 19.16
N LYS A 66 -8.79 -42.61 18.59
CA LYS A 66 -8.51 -42.73 17.16
C LYS A 66 -9.84 -42.90 16.41
N GLU A 67 -9.86 -42.51 15.14
CA GLU A 67 -10.51 -43.29 14.09
C GLU A 67 -9.69 -43.13 12.81
N GLU A 68 -9.64 -44.18 11.99
CA GLU A 68 -8.71 -44.35 10.87
C GLU A 68 -9.34 -43.98 9.52
N ILE A 69 -8.51 -44.06 8.47
CA ILE A 69 -8.79 -43.66 7.09
C ILE A 69 -9.59 -44.76 6.38
N ASP A 70 -10.43 -44.41 5.40
CA ASP A 70 -10.73 -45.29 4.27
C ASP A 70 -10.75 -44.50 2.94
N GLU A 71 -10.26 -45.15 1.89
CA GLU A 71 -10.02 -44.61 0.55
C GLU A 71 -10.59 -45.60 -0.48
N GLU A 72 -11.58 -45.21 -1.28
CA GLU A 72 -12.05 -46.02 -2.43
C GLU A 72 -12.46 -45.16 -3.64
N THR A 73 -12.48 -45.77 -4.83
CA THR A 73 -12.23 -45.10 -6.12
C THR A 73 -13.32 -45.41 -7.18
N ALA A 74 -13.46 -44.52 -8.17
CA ALA A 74 -13.95 -44.76 -9.55
C ALA A 74 -15.48 -44.86 -9.90
N GLN A 75 -15.90 -43.84 -10.68
CA GLN A 75 -16.55 -43.92 -12.02
C GLN A 75 -18.07 -44.17 -12.28
N ALA A 76 -18.61 -43.21 -13.04
CA ALA A 76 -19.64 -43.31 -14.12
C ALA A 76 -21.16 -43.44 -13.79
N GLY A 77 -21.99 -42.71 -14.58
CA GLY A 77 -23.48 -42.60 -14.46
C GLY A 77 -24.27 -43.63 -15.32
N PRO A 78 -25.48 -43.35 -15.89
CA PRO A 78 -26.06 -42.03 -16.24
C PRO A 78 -27.63 -41.86 -16.15
N ARG A 79 -28.17 -40.70 -16.63
CA ARG A 79 -29.61 -40.41 -17.04
C ARG A 79 -30.65 -40.35 -15.89
N LYS A 80 -31.81 -39.64 -15.91
CA LYS A 80 -32.63 -38.73 -16.80
C LYS A 80 -33.48 -37.85 -15.84
N ALA A 81 -33.69 -36.54 -15.99
CA ALA A 81 -34.56 -35.77 -16.92
C ALA A 81 -36.09 -35.77 -16.64
N GLU A 82 -36.61 -34.71 -15.98
CA GLU A 82 -37.93 -34.03 -16.17
C GLU A 82 -37.84 -32.64 -15.47
N LYS A 83 -38.15 -31.45 -16.01
CA LYS A 83 -39.16 -30.81 -16.89
C LYS A 83 -40.37 -30.17 -16.16
N ILE A 84 -40.50 -28.85 -16.35
CA ILE A 84 -41.65 -27.89 -16.33
C ILE A 84 -41.00 -26.53 -15.98
N GLY A 85 -41.10 -25.40 -16.72
CA GLY A 85 -42.19 -24.82 -17.53
C GLY A 85 -42.78 -23.64 -16.74
N CYS A 86 -42.84 -22.37 -17.17
CA CYS A 86 -43.14 -21.82 -18.52
C CYS A 86 -42.61 -20.36 -18.75
N LYS A 87 -42.89 -19.78 -19.95
CA LYS A 87 -42.68 -18.36 -20.38
C LYS A 87 -44.07 -17.63 -20.45
N VAL A 88 -44.36 -16.44 -21.01
CA VAL A 88 -43.77 -15.55 -22.05
C VAL A 88 -43.74 -14.06 -21.56
N GLU A 89 -43.34 -13.14 -22.44
CA GLU A 89 -43.20 -11.67 -22.33
C GLU A 89 -44.49 -10.85 -22.53
N GLY A 90 -44.43 -9.52 -22.29
CA GLY A 90 -45.33 -8.52 -22.89
C GLY A 90 -45.24 -7.09 -22.28
N GLU A 91 -44.72 -6.11 -23.04
CA GLU A 91 -44.94 -4.65 -22.86
C GLU A 91 -46.18 -4.19 -23.68
N PRO A 92 -46.66 -2.90 -23.69
CA PRO A 92 -46.21 -1.67 -23.02
C PRO A 92 -47.32 -0.81 -22.35
N SER A 93 -46.94 0.35 -21.74
CA SER A 93 -47.57 1.71 -21.87
C SER A 93 -47.56 2.60 -20.60
N SER A 94 -47.38 3.92 -20.81
CA SER A 94 -47.76 5.13 -20.02
C SER A 94 -48.22 4.96 -18.55
N ASP A 95 -47.66 5.66 -17.55
CA ASP A 95 -47.68 7.12 -17.39
C ASP A 95 -46.70 7.65 -16.30
N ALA A 96 -46.41 8.96 -16.31
CA ALA A 96 -45.66 9.70 -15.29
C ALA A 96 -46.64 10.36 -14.26
N PRO A 97 -46.24 10.92 -13.08
CA PRO A 97 -45.08 11.80 -12.92
C PRO A 97 -44.26 11.75 -11.60
N ALA A 98 -43.06 12.33 -11.69
CA ALA A 98 -42.29 13.11 -10.69
C ALA A 98 -42.25 12.70 -9.20
N HIS A 99 -41.03 12.55 -8.67
CA HIS A 99 -40.47 13.51 -7.68
C HIS A 99 -38.95 13.34 -7.48
N HIS A 100 -38.19 14.43 -7.64
CA HIS A 100 -36.81 14.56 -7.17
C HIS A 100 -36.77 14.95 -5.68
N PRO A 101 -35.63 14.76 -5.01
CA PRO A 101 -35.07 15.87 -4.24
C PRO A 101 -33.60 16.19 -4.58
N ASP A 102 -33.30 17.48 -4.71
CA ASP A 102 -31.97 18.05 -4.97
C ASP A 102 -31.13 18.21 -3.67
N PRO A 103 -29.80 18.35 -3.76
CA PRO A 103 -28.93 18.47 -2.59
C PRO A 103 -28.68 19.93 -2.18
N SER A 104 -29.10 20.33 -0.96
CA SER A 104 -28.59 21.55 -0.32
C SER A 104 -28.65 21.48 1.21
N ALA A 105 -27.47 21.39 1.85
CA ALA A 105 -27.32 21.56 3.30
C ALA A 105 -25.88 22.00 3.65
N SER A 106 -25.70 23.29 3.87
CA SER A 106 -24.44 23.86 4.37
C SER A 106 -24.23 23.51 5.85
N PRO A 107 -23.02 23.14 6.30
CA PRO A 107 -22.75 22.93 7.73
C PRO A 107 -22.60 24.27 8.49
N PRO A 108 -22.96 24.33 9.79
CA PRO A 108 -22.90 25.54 10.60
C PRO A 108 -21.46 25.93 11.01
N PRO A 109 -21.23 27.20 11.39
CA PRO A 109 -19.92 27.67 11.83
C PRO A 109 -19.57 27.18 13.24
N PRO A 110 -18.30 26.83 13.53
CA PRO A 110 -17.86 26.55 14.89
C PRO A 110 -17.72 27.85 15.71
N SER A 111 -18.06 27.73 16.99
CA SER A 111 -17.95 28.79 18.00
C SER A 111 -16.51 29.21 18.28
N LYS A 112 -16.34 30.47 18.70
CA LYS A 112 -15.06 31.00 19.16
C LYS A 112 -14.74 30.46 20.56
N GLU A 113 -13.62 29.76 20.70
CA GLU A 113 -12.89 29.71 21.96
C GLU A 113 -11.43 30.07 21.69
N ALA A 114 -10.87 30.90 22.56
CA ALA A 114 -9.48 31.31 22.50
C ALA A 114 -8.68 30.48 23.50
N CYS A 115 -7.53 29.97 23.08
CA CYS A 115 -6.47 29.60 24.01
C CYS A 115 -5.12 30.02 23.42
N ASP A 116 -4.42 30.82 24.21
CA ASP A 116 -3.06 31.29 23.99
C ASP A 116 -2.10 30.24 24.55
N ALA A 117 -1.16 29.75 23.73
CA ALA A 117 -0.10 28.86 24.17
C ALA A 117 1.11 28.94 23.24
N THR A 118 2.26 29.24 23.85
CA THR A 118 3.50 29.59 23.16
C THR A 118 4.43 28.37 22.97
N GLN A 119 5.43 28.52 22.08
CA GLN A 119 6.75 27.86 22.05
C GLN A 119 7.05 26.63 21.16
N SER A 120 8.16 26.81 20.43
CA SER A 120 9.20 25.85 20.01
C SER A 120 8.88 24.73 19.00
N SER A 121 9.26 24.97 17.74
CA SER A 121 9.52 23.96 16.71
C SER A 121 10.97 23.45 16.76
N PRO A 122 11.25 22.16 16.52
CA PRO A 122 12.59 21.68 16.15
C PRO A 122 12.85 21.90 14.63
N PRO A 123 14.12 22.08 14.20
CA PRO A 123 14.46 22.35 12.81
C PRO A 123 14.49 21.07 11.93
N LEU A 124 14.16 21.23 10.65
CA LEU A 124 14.38 20.22 9.61
C LEU A 124 15.84 20.28 9.11
N PRO A 125 16.52 19.14 8.85
CA PRO A 125 17.86 19.14 8.29
C PRO A 125 17.88 19.48 6.80
N SER A 126 18.91 20.23 6.40
CA SER A 126 19.07 20.81 5.06
C SER A 126 19.43 19.79 3.98
N SER A 127 18.95 20.02 2.76
CA SER A 127 19.19 19.22 1.57
C SER A 127 20.60 19.44 0.97
N GLN A 128 21.60 18.69 1.43
CA GLN A 128 22.89 18.51 0.73
C GLN A 128 23.44 17.09 0.92
N SER A 129 23.32 16.25 -0.12
CA SER A 129 24.26 15.17 -0.50
C SER A 129 23.70 14.37 -1.69
N LEU A 130 23.63 14.99 -2.87
CA LEU A 130 23.42 14.30 -4.14
C LEU A 130 24.67 14.49 -5.00
N LEU A 131 25.65 13.60 -4.81
CA LEU A 131 26.68 13.13 -5.77
C LEU A 131 27.79 12.40 -5.00
N GLY A 132 27.81 11.06 -5.06
CA GLY A 132 28.86 10.28 -4.42
C GLY A 132 28.73 8.76 -4.58
N GLY A 133 29.62 8.18 -5.39
CA GLY A 133 30.09 6.81 -5.23
C GLY A 133 29.22 5.67 -5.78
N PHE A 134 29.44 5.30 -7.04
CA PHE A 134 29.01 4.01 -7.61
C PHE A 134 30.17 3.00 -7.53
N LEU A 135 30.26 2.20 -6.45
CA LEU A 135 31.05 0.95 -6.39
C LEU A 135 30.49 0.00 -5.30
N PRO A 136 30.53 -1.32 -5.48
CA PRO A 136 30.08 -2.30 -4.48
C PRO A 136 31.18 -2.58 -3.44
N GLY A 137 30.97 -2.14 -2.20
CA GLY A 137 31.84 -2.44 -1.04
C GLY A 137 31.38 -3.68 -0.28
N ALA A 138 32.35 -4.43 0.28
CA ALA A 138 32.10 -5.66 1.04
C ALA A 138 31.23 -5.45 2.29
N GLY A 139 30.62 -6.54 2.76
CA GLY A 139 29.57 -6.51 3.77
C GLY A 139 30.01 -5.99 5.13
N ASP A 140 29.21 -5.08 5.69
CA ASP A 140 29.18 -4.82 7.12
C ASP A 140 28.06 -5.67 7.74
N ALA A 141 28.44 -6.59 8.62
CA ALA A 141 27.53 -7.47 9.32
C ALA A 141 26.91 -6.72 10.51
N GLY A 142 26.01 -5.79 10.19
CA GLY A 142 25.25 -5.04 11.17
C GLY A 142 24.55 -5.96 12.19
N PRO A 143 24.29 -5.46 13.41
CA PRO A 143 23.79 -6.28 14.51
C PRO A 143 22.54 -7.06 14.09
N ALA A 144 22.53 -8.36 14.42
CA ALA A 144 21.48 -9.28 13.98
C ALA A 144 20.09 -8.67 14.24
N PRO A 145 19.23 -8.54 13.21
CA PRO A 145 17.99 -7.81 13.34
C PRO A 145 17.13 -8.48 14.41
N SER A 146 16.76 -7.72 15.45
CA SER A 146 15.81 -8.16 16.47
C SER A 146 14.60 -8.79 15.78
N ALA A 147 14.23 -10.01 16.16
CA ALA A 147 13.21 -10.79 15.47
C ALA A 147 11.88 -10.03 15.37
N ARG A 148 11.67 -9.37 14.23
CA ARG A 148 10.44 -8.66 13.88
C ARG A 148 9.84 -9.41 12.70
N VAL A 149 8.51 -9.50 12.68
CA VAL A 149 7.77 -10.07 11.56
C VAL A 149 8.13 -9.30 10.29
N PRO A 150 8.65 -9.96 9.24
CA PRO A 150 9.01 -9.27 8.00
C PRO A 150 7.80 -8.55 7.41
N LYS A 151 7.98 -7.27 7.07
CA LYS A 151 7.02 -6.50 6.27
C LYS A 151 6.94 -7.13 4.87
N VAL A 152 5.76 -7.14 4.27
CA VAL A 152 5.55 -7.58 2.89
C VAL A 152 5.33 -6.35 2.01
N TYR A 153 6.16 -6.14 0.99
CA TYR A 153 5.85 -5.22 -0.10
C TYR A 153 5.22 -6.01 -1.25
N TYR A 154 3.95 -5.74 -1.54
CA TYR A 154 3.24 -6.31 -2.68
C TYR A 154 3.22 -5.31 -3.82
N SER A 155 3.74 -5.70 -4.98
CA SER A 155 4.04 -4.79 -6.06
C SER A 155 3.43 -5.26 -7.38
N THR A 156 2.83 -4.31 -8.09
CA THR A 156 2.23 -4.47 -9.41
C THR A 156 2.70 -3.31 -10.30
N ARG A 157 2.31 -3.30 -11.58
CA ARG A 157 2.72 -2.23 -12.51
C ARG A 157 2.03 -0.90 -12.22
N THR A 158 0.76 -0.90 -11.78
CA THR A 158 -0.05 0.33 -11.66
C THR A 158 -0.95 0.37 -10.42
N HIS A 159 -1.30 1.57 -9.94
CA HIS A 159 -2.27 1.77 -8.86
C HIS A 159 -3.65 1.17 -9.15
N SER A 160 -4.09 1.15 -10.41
CA SER A 160 -5.35 0.51 -10.81
C SER A 160 -5.33 -1.01 -10.58
N GLN A 161 -4.19 -1.67 -10.78
CA GLN A 161 -4.00 -3.07 -10.40
C GLN A 161 -3.99 -3.22 -8.87
N ILE A 162 -3.32 -2.33 -8.13
CA ILE A 162 -3.34 -2.34 -6.65
C ILE A 162 -4.78 -2.31 -6.12
N ALA A 163 -5.66 -1.46 -6.67
CA ALA A 163 -7.07 -1.40 -6.27
C ALA A 163 -7.80 -2.75 -6.49
N GLN A 164 -7.49 -3.47 -7.57
CA GLN A 164 -8.01 -4.82 -7.81
C GLN A 164 -7.51 -5.82 -6.75
N VAL A 165 -6.21 -5.81 -6.43
CA VAL A 165 -5.62 -6.67 -5.38
C VAL A 165 -6.22 -6.37 -4.00
N VAL A 166 -6.47 -5.09 -3.69
CA VAL A 166 -7.11 -4.65 -2.44
C VAL A 166 -8.56 -5.15 -2.35
N ALA A 167 -9.32 -5.06 -3.44
CA ALA A 167 -10.67 -5.62 -3.51
C ALA A 167 -10.68 -7.15 -3.35
N GLU A 168 -9.70 -7.86 -3.93
CA GLU A 168 -9.52 -9.29 -3.72
C GLU A 168 -9.15 -9.63 -2.26
N LEU A 169 -8.24 -8.87 -1.64
CA LEU A 169 -7.86 -9.04 -0.23
C LEU A 169 -9.05 -8.89 0.71
N GLY A 170 -9.95 -7.94 0.42
CA GLY A 170 -11.20 -7.74 1.16
C GLY A 170 -12.12 -8.96 1.19
N ARG A 171 -12.02 -9.86 0.20
CA ARG A 171 -12.79 -11.12 0.11
C ARG A 171 -12.19 -12.26 0.96
N THR A 172 -10.97 -12.11 1.43
CA THR A 172 -10.29 -13.10 2.30
C THR A 172 -10.65 -12.88 3.78
N PRO A 173 -10.34 -13.84 4.68
CA PRO A 173 -10.37 -13.59 6.13
C PRO A 173 -9.17 -12.78 6.66
N TYR A 174 -8.13 -12.52 5.86
CA TYR A 174 -6.93 -11.83 6.33
C TYR A 174 -7.17 -10.34 6.56
N ARG A 175 -6.77 -9.83 7.73
CA ARG A 175 -6.88 -8.41 8.11
C ARG A 175 -5.51 -7.84 8.53
N PRO A 176 -4.49 -7.86 7.65
CA PRO A 176 -3.19 -7.26 7.97
C PRO A 176 -3.32 -5.74 8.09
N ARG A 177 -2.37 -5.10 8.78
CA ARG A 177 -2.25 -3.63 8.72
C ARG A 177 -1.72 -3.24 7.35
N THR A 178 -2.49 -2.47 6.57
CA THR A 178 -2.17 -2.16 5.18
C THR A 178 -1.86 -0.68 4.94
N ALA A 179 -0.92 -0.41 4.04
CA ALA A 179 -0.73 0.91 3.46
C ALA A 179 -0.52 0.82 1.94
N ILE A 180 -0.83 1.90 1.21
CA ILE A 180 -0.57 2.01 -0.23
C ILE A 180 0.37 3.20 -0.45
N LEU A 181 1.44 3.00 -1.22
CA LEU A 181 2.36 4.04 -1.59
C LEU A 181 1.97 4.65 -2.94
N ALA A 182 1.75 5.97 -2.95
CA ALA A 182 1.45 6.77 -4.12
C ALA A 182 1.99 8.20 -3.96
N SER A 183 2.07 8.93 -5.08
CA SER A 183 2.51 10.34 -5.11
C SER A 183 1.48 11.28 -4.48
N LYS A 184 1.91 12.52 -4.15
CA LYS A 184 1.00 13.56 -3.62
C LYS A 184 -0.19 13.78 -4.55
N ARG A 185 0.02 13.73 -5.87
CA ARG A 185 -1.05 13.81 -6.90
C ARG A 185 -2.21 12.83 -6.70
N HIS A 186 -1.95 11.57 -6.33
CA HIS A 186 -3.01 10.58 -6.11
C HIS A 186 -3.80 10.89 -4.84
N TYR A 187 -3.11 11.30 -3.78
CA TYR A 187 -3.70 11.49 -2.46
C TYR A 187 -4.24 12.89 -2.18
N CYS A 188 -3.91 13.91 -2.98
CA CYS A 188 -4.26 15.28 -2.64
C CYS A 188 -5.79 15.50 -2.65
N VAL A 189 -6.26 16.17 -1.59
CA VAL A 189 -7.65 16.59 -1.39
C VAL A 189 -7.79 18.08 -1.12
N HIS A 190 -6.68 18.82 -1.05
CA HIS A 190 -6.68 20.26 -0.82
C HIS A 190 -6.98 21.01 -2.13
N PRO A 191 -8.09 21.75 -2.25
CA PRO A 191 -8.59 22.25 -3.54
C PRO A 191 -7.54 22.96 -4.41
N ARG A 192 -6.78 23.91 -3.81
CA ARG A 192 -5.72 24.66 -4.51
C ARG A 192 -4.57 23.80 -5.03
N ALA A 193 -4.23 22.72 -4.33
CA ALA A 193 -3.06 21.88 -4.69
C ALA A 193 -3.46 20.72 -5.61
N SER A 194 -4.66 20.16 -5.45
CA SER A 194 -5.16 19.09 -6.33
C SER A 194 -5.44 19.55 -7.76
N GLN A 195 -5.57 20.86 -7.99
CA GLN A 195 -5.80 21.49 -9.29
C GLN A 195 -4.56 22.19 -9.87
N ALA A 196 -3.44 22.20 -9.14
CA ALA A 196 -2.20 22.81 -9.59
C ALA A 196 -1.52 21.94 -10.67
N VAL A 197 -0.69 22.58 -11.51
CA VAL A 197 0.14 21.89 -12.53
C VAL A 197 1.12 20.92 -11.85
N SER A 198 1.80 21.40 -10.80
CA SER A 198 2.64 20.62 -9.90
C SER A 198 1.95 20.53 -8.54
N VAL A 199 1.44 19.35 -8.19
CA VAL A 199 0.80 19.11 -6.87
C VAL A 199 1.87 19.12 -5.78
N GLU A 200 3.08 18.72 -6.14
CA GLU A 200 4.27 18.64 -5.31
C GLU A 200 4.70 20.01 -4.80
N GLU A 201 4.92 20.98 -5.70
CA GLU A 201 5.27 22.38 -5.39
C GLU A 201 4.14 23.08 -4.62
N ALA A 202 2.90 23.02 -5.12
CA ALA A 202 1.76 23.67 -4.48
C ALA A 202 1.49 23.13 -3.07
N CYS A 203 1.82 21.86 -2.81
CA CYS A 203 1.78 21.29 -1.46
C CYS A 203 2.91 21.84 -0.58
N GLU A 204 4.13 21.98 -1.11
CA GLU A 204 5.27 22.50 -0.37
C GLU A 204 5.12 23.97 0.04
N ASP A 205 4.58 24.82 -0.84
CA ASP A 205 4.24 26.21 -0.48
C ASP A 205 3.16 26.26 0.61
N LEU A 206 2.08 25.47 0.49
CA LEU A 206 1.03 25.39 1.51
C LEU A 206 1.50 24.82 2.86
N LEU A 207 2.59 24.04 2.87
CA LEU A 207 3.25 23.56 4.09
C LEU A 207 4.19 24.62 4.67
N ARG A 208 4.95 25.33 3.83
CA ARG A 208 5.83 26.45 4.21
C ARG A 208 5.02 27.57 4.89
N ASP A 209 3.88 27.92 4.32
CA ASP A 209 2.98 28.97 4.82
C ASP A 209 2.12 28.51 6.03
N GLY A 210 2.21 27.22 6.42
CA GLY A 210 1.32 26.62 7.43
C GLY A 210 -0.17 26.58 7.03
N ALA A 211 -0.49 26.93 5.78
CA ALA A 211 -1.86 27.11 5.29
C ALA A 211 -2.65 25.79 5.21
N CYS A 212 -1.99 24.66 4.93
CA CYS A 212 -2.66 23.37 4.73
C CYS A 212 -3.46 22.90 5.96
N VAL A 213 -4.79 23.01 5.90
CA VAL A 213 -5.70 22.56 6.99
C VAL A 213 -5.63 21.04 7.21
N TYR A 214 -5.52 20.27 6.11
CA TYR A 214 -5.49 18.81 6.16
C TYR A 214 -4.21 18.28 6.84
N PHE A 215 -3.06 18.90 6.59
CA PHE A 215 -1.80 18.50 7.23
C PHE A 215 -1.83 18.71 8.75
N ARG A 216 -2.36 19.86 9.19
CA ARG A 216 -2.56 20.16 10.62
C ARG A 216 -3.48 19.13 11.29
N GLY A 217 -4.54 18.71 10.62
CA GLY A 217 -5.45 17.65 11.11
C GLY A 217 -4.85 16.23 11.16
N THR A 218 -3.78 15.94 10.39
CA THR A 218 -3.20 14.58 10.34
C THR A 218 -2.68 14.08 11.69
N GLN A 219 -2.17 14.96 12.56
CA GLN A 219 -1.67 14.52 13.87
C GLN A 219 -2.79 14.01 14.78
N ALA A 220 -3.94 14.69 14.82
CA ALA A 220 -5.09 14.33 15.63
C ALA A 220 -5.92 13.17 15.04
N ALA A 221 -5.85 12.93 13.74
CA ALA A 221 -6.54 11.81 13.10
C ALA A 221 -5.93 10.46 13.53
N GLY A 222 -6.77 9.51 13.94
CA GLY A 222 -6.36 8.14 14.30
C GLY A 222 -6.20 7.21 13.09
N GLN A 223 -6.53 5.93 13.31
CA GLN A 223 -6.79 4.95 12.25
C GLN A 223 -8.30 4.70 12.15
N PRO A 224 -8.81 4.23 10.98
CA PRO A 224 -10.20 3.79 10.85
C PRO A 224 -10.50 2.64 11.83
N SER A 225 -11.65 2.68 12.50
CA SER A 225 -12.10 1.58 13.37
C SER A 225 -12.48 0.32 12.60
N SER A 226 -12.84 0.45 11.33
CA SER A 226 -13.05 -0.67 10.43
C SER A 226 -11.71 -1.34 10.08
N GLN A 227 -11.57 -2.63 10.41
CA GLN A 227 -10.46 -3.50 9.97
C GLN A 227 -10.42 -3.73 8.43
N ARG A 228 -11.12 -2.91 7.64
CA ARG A 228 -11.14 -3.01 6.17
C ARG A 228 -9.82 -2.46 5.63
N VAL A 229 -9.25 -3.19 4.68
CA VAL A 229 -8.17 -2.67 3.83
C VAL A 229 -8.76 -1.50 3.04
N LEU A 230 -8.18 -0.31 3.20
CA LEU A 230 -8.59 0.87 2.45
C LEU A 230 -7.78 0.97 1.16
N ASP A 231 -8.45 1.28 0.04
CA ASP A 231 -7.77 1.73 -1.16
C ASP A 231 -7.39 3.23 -1.09
N ILE A 232 -6.90 3.79 -2.20
CA ILE A 232 -6.52 5.21 -2.29
C ILE A 232 -7.76 6.12 -2.16
N GLU A 233 -8.87 5.79 -2.80
CA GLU A 233 -10.08 6.63 -2.83
C GLU A 233 -10.87 6.51 -1.53
N ASP A 234 -10.95 5.31 -0.94
CA ASP A 234 -11.45 5.08 0.42
C ASP A 234 -10.71 5.96 1.43
N LEU A 235 -9.38 5.96 1.39
CA LEU A 235 -8.55 6.78 2.27
C LEU A 235 -8.77 8.28 2.02
N ARG A 236 -8.91 8.72 0.75
CA ARG A 236 -9.25 10.12 0.43
C ARG A 236 -10.62 10.51 0.96
N GLN A 237 -11.63 9.65 0.88
CA GLN A 237 -12.97 9.92 1.39
C GLN A 237 -12.96 9.98 2.93
N TRP A 238 -12.36 8.99 3.58
CA TRP A 238 -12.22 8.94 5.04
C TRP A 238 -11.48 10.17 5.58
N ALA A 239 -10.32 10.49 5.01
CA ALA A 239 -9.49 11.59 5.48
C ALA A 239 -10.12 12.98 5.18
N ARG A 240 -10.93 13.14 4.11
CA ARG A 240 -11.75 14.34 3.92
C ARG A 240 -12.74 14.54 5.06
N ALA A 241 -13.45 13.49 5.47
CA ALA A 241 -14.39 13.55 6.59
C ALA A 241 -13.70 13.91 7.92
N HIS A 242 -12.50 13.40 8.16
CA HIS A 242 -11.70 13.64 9.36
C HIS A 242 -10.79 14.88 9.28
N ARG A 243 -10.90 15.70 8.22
CA ARG A 243 -10.06 16.89 7.95
C ARG A 243 -8.54 16.62 8.02
N ALA A 244 -8.10 15.44 7.60
CA ALA A 244 -6.72 14.98 7.64
C ALA A 244 -6.11 14.84 6.24
N CYS A 245 -4.78 14.91 6.11
CA CYS A 245 -4.11 14.74 4.81
C CYS A 245 -3.92 13.24 4.49
N PRO A 246 -4.52 12.72 3.40
CA PRO A 246 -4.43 11.30 3.04
C PRO A 246 -2.99 10.84 2.76
N TYR A 247 -2.18 11.70 2.13
CA TYR A 247 -0.78 11.41 1.82
C TYR A 247 0.05 11.15 3.08
N PHE A 248 0.00 12.06 4.05
CA PHE A 248 0.76 11.92 5.30
C PHE A 248 0.17 10.82 6.20
N LEU A 249 -1.13 10.51 6.11
CA LEU A 249 -1.72 9.33 6.75
C LEU A 249 -1.14 8.04 6.17
N ALA A 250 -1.14 7.87 4.84
CA ALA A 250 -0.57 6.72 4.16
C ALA A 250 0.92 6.53 4.51
N ARG A 251 1.71 7.62 4.55
CA ARG A 251 3.12 7.61 4.97
C ARG A 251 3.32 7.23 6.44
N ARG A 252 2.41 7.62 7.35
CA ARG A 252 2.45 7.21 8.75
C ARG A 252 2.09 5.72 8.92
N TRP A 253 1.02 5.28 8.25
CA TRP A 253 0.56 3.90 8.32
C TRP A 253 1.52 2.92 7.64
N GLU A 254 2.26 3.34 6.61
CA GLU A 254 3.32 2.51 6.00
C GLU A 254 4.37 2.06 7.02
N LYS A 255 4.74 2.91 7.98
CA LYS A 255 5.73 2.58 9.02
C LYS A 255 5.24 1.48 9.97
N GLU A 256 3.93 1.38 10.16
CA GLU A 256 3.26 0.40 11.00
C GLU A 256 2.68 -0.79 10.20
N ALA A 257 2.66 -0.72 8.87
CA ALA A 257 2.00 -1.71 8.02
C ALA A 257 2.76 -3.05 7.99
N ASP A 258 1.98 -4.12 8.01
CA ASP A 258 2.43 -5.49 7.79
C ASP A 258 2.51 -5.80 6.28
N LEU A 259 1.61 -5.19 5.50
CA LEU A 259 1.51 -5.32 4.05
C LEU A 259 1.46 -3.93 3.41
N VAL A 260 2.42 -3.61 2.55
CA VAL A 260 2.50 -2.35 1.82
C VAL A 260 2.34 -2.60 0.33
N PHE A 261 1.38 -1.95 -0.30
CA PHE A 261 1.22 -1.98 -1.75
C PHE A 261 1.99 -0.83 -2.40
N ALA A 262 2.76 -1.10 -3.45
CA ALA A 262 3.53 -0.07 -4.16
C ALA A 262 3.76 -0.43 -5.64
N PRO A 263 3.74 0.51 -6.59
CA PRO A 263 4.13 0.23 -7.98
C PRO A 263 5.59 -0.23 -8.10
N TYR A 264 5.93 -1.00 -9.15
CA TYR A 264 7.30 -1.49 -9.42
C TYR A 264 8.38 -0.42 -9.30
N SER A 265 8.13 0.78 -9.84
CA SER A 265 9.09 1.89 -9.81
C SER A 265 9.50 2.30 -8.38
N TYR A 266 8.65 2.09 -7.37
CA TYR A 266 8.96 2.47 -5.98
C TYR A 266 9.99 1.54 -5.33
N LEU A 267 10.19 0.34 -5.89
CA LEU A 267 11.14 -0.66 -5.42
C LEU A 267 12.39 -0.74 -6.31
N ILE A 268 12.19 -0.62 -7.64
CA ILE A 268 13.23 -0.81 -8.66
C ILE A 268 14.02 0.49 -8.92
N ASP A 269 13.34 1.63 -9.10
CA ASP A 269 14.01 2.89 -9.44
C ASP A 269 14.69 3.47 -8.17
N PRO A 270 16.04 3.63 -8.17
CA PRO A 270 16.76 4.13 -7.00
C PRO A 270 16.52 5.61 -6.71
N VAL A 271 16.07 6.41 -7.68
CA VAL A 271 15.66 7.81 -7.49
C VAL A 271 14.31 7.86 -6.80
N VAL A 272 13.30 7.17 -7.34
CA VAL A 272 11.95 7.10 -6.73
C VAL A 272 11.99 6.46 -5.35
N ARG A 273 12.75 5.36 -5.17
CA ARG A 273 12.90 4.66 -3.89
C ARG A 273 13.47 5.57 -2.79
N ARG A 274 14.45 6.43 -3.12
CA ARG A 274 15.00 7.43 -2.20
C ARG A 274 14.00 8.56 -1.92
N ALA A 275 13.36 9.10 -2.94
CA ALA A 275 12.35 10.17 -2.79
C ALA A 275 11.13 9.73 -1.96
N MET A 276 10.77 8.45 -2.03
CA MET A 276 9.69 7.85 -1.24
C MET A 276 10.19 7.16 0.05
N GLU A 277 11.46 7.32 0.42
CA GLU A 277 12.10 6.76 1.63
C GLU A 277 11.77 5.27 1.87
N VAL A 278 11.70 4.45 0.82
CA VAL A 278 11.32 3.03 0.94
C VAL A 278 12.58 2.19 1.19
N GLU A 279 12.63 1.57 2.37
CA GLU A 279 13.73 0.68 2.79
C GLU A 279 13.24 -0.78 2.87
N PRO A 280 13.44 -1.59 1.82
CA PRO A 280 12.98 -2.97 1.76
C PRO A 280 13.88 -3.97 2.50
N ARG A 281 14.95 -3.54 3.19
CA ARG A 281 15.85 -4.45 3.91
C ARG A 281 15.12 -5.26 4.98
N GLY A 282 15.21 -6.59 4.87
CA GLY A 282 14.52 -7.52 5.77
C GLY A 282 13.02 -7.69 5.51
N ALA A 283 12.51 -7.12 4.42
CA ALA A 283 11.13 -7.31 3.95
C ALA A 283 11.04 -8.44 2.91
N VAL A 284 9.83 -9.01 2.78
CA VAL A 284 9.46 -9.89 1.66
C VAL A 284 8.99 -9.02 0.50
N LEU A 285 9.55 -9.22 -0.69
CA LEU A 285 9.13 -8.55 -1.92
C LEU A 285 8.31 -9.51 -2.78
N VAL A 286 7.11 -9.10 -3.17
CA VAL A 286 6.22 -9.84 -4.05
C VAL A 286 5.95 -8.99 -5.29
N PHE A 287 6.35 -9.47 -6.47
CA PHE A 287 6.08 -8.83 -7.75
C PHE A 287 5.04 -9.67 -8.51
N ASP A 288 3.82 -9.13 -8.71
CA ASP A 288 2.71 -9.83 -9.35
C ASP A 288 2.45 -9.30 -10.77
N GLU A 289 2.39 -10.21 -11.75
CA GLU A 289 2.50 -9.93 -13.19
C GLU A 289 3.82 -9.24 -13.59
N ALA A 290 4.95 -9.79 -13.13
CA ALA A 290 6.31 -9.27 -13.30
C ALA A 290 6.87 -9.28 -14.74
N HIS A 291 6.05 -9.55 -15.76
CA HIS A 291 6.45 -9.63 -17.17
C HIS A 291 6.73 -8.26 -17.84
N ASN A 292 6.69 -7.16 -17.09
CA ASN A 292 7.13 -5.83 -17.53
C ASN A 292 8.26 -5.28 -16.64
N MET A 293 8.89 -6.12 -15.83
CA MET A 293 9.89 -5.68 -14.86
C MET A 293 11.17 -5.18 -15.56
N GLU A 294 11.55 -5.81 -16.68
CA GLU A 294 12.67 -5.41 -17.53
C GLU A 294 12.46 -4.03 -18.18
N ASP A 295 11.22 -3.71 -18.58
CA ASP A 295 10.88 -2.40 -19.14
C ASP A 295 11.00 -1.30 -18.08
N VAL A 296 10.47 -1.53 -16.88
CA VAL A 296 10.57 -0.57 -15.76
C VAL A 296 12.02 -0.39 -15.31
N ALA A 297 12.80 -1.47 -15.25
CA ALA A 297 14.23 -1.38 -14.94
C ALA A 297 15.03 -0.62 -16.02
N ARG A 298 14.70 -0.86 -17.30
CA ARG A 298 15.29 -0.14 -18.43
C ARG A 298 14.94 1.35 -18.40
N GLU A 299 13.69 1.69 -18.14
CA GLU A 299 13.22 3.09 -18.04
C GLU A 299 13.93 3.82 -16.89
N ALA A 300 13.99 3.22 -15.68
CA ALA A 300 14.68 3.77 -14.52
C ALA A 300 16.20 3.97 -14.70
N ALA A 301 16.81 3.23 -15.63
CA ALA A 301 18.24 3.35 -15.98
C ALA A 301 18.49 4.21 -17.23
N SER A 302 17.44 4.69 -17.90
CA SER A 302 17.54 5.46 -19.14
C SER A 302 17.31 6.95 -18.90
N ALA A 303 18.03 7.79 -19.62
CA ALA A 303 17.77 9.21 -19.73
C ALA A 303 17.64 9.60 -21.21
N GLN A 304 16.67 10.45 -21.52
CA GLN A 304 16.49 11.03 -22.85
C GLN A 304 16.56 12.56 -22.73
N LEU A 305 17.28 13.17 -23.67
CA LEU A 305 17.44 14.63 -23.76
C LEU A 305 17.01 15.06 -25.16
N SER A 306 15.92 15.84 -25.24
CA SER A 306 15.51 16.50 -26.48
C SER A 306 16.33 17.77 -26.72
N ARG A 307 16.37 18.21 -27.98
CA ARG A 307 16.94 19.53 -28.31
C ARG A 307 16.23 20.67 -27.57
N THR A 308 14.90 20.61 -27.45
CA THR A 308 14.13 21.64 -26.73
C THR A 308 14.52 21.71 -25.25
N GLN A 309 14.73 20.57 -24.57
CA GLN A 309 15.23 20.55 -23.20
C GLN A 309 16.63 21.17 -23.07
N LEU A 310 17.51 20.96 -24.06
CA LEU A 310 18.84 21.60 -24.07
C LEU A 310 18.74 23.12 -24.29
N ASP A 311 17.88 23.57 -25.21
CA ASP A 311 17.64 24.99 -25.48
C ASP A 311 17.01 25.68 -24.23
N ASP A 312 16.07 25.03 -23.54
CA ASP A 312 15.46 25.49 -22.28
C ASP A 312 16.48 25.54 -21.12
N CYS A 313 17.38 24.55 -21.03
CA CYS A 313 18.49 24.55 -20.09
C CYS A 313 19.46 25.69 -20.37
N LEU A 314 19.81 25.94 -21.63
CA LEU A 314 20.68 27.06 -22.02
C LEU A 314 20.05 28.41 -21.64
N ALA A 315 18.77 28.61 -21.98
CA ALA A 315 18.04 29.82 -21.59
C ALA A 315 17.97 30.01 -20.06
N SER A 316 17.86 28.91 -19.30
CA SER A 316 17.87 28.94 -17.84
C SER A 316 19.25 29.27 -17.27
N LEU A 317 20.32 28.75 -17.87
CA LEU A 317 21.71 29.06 -17.49
C LEU A 317 22.06 30.52 -17.80
N SER A 318 21.66 31.06 -18.96
CA SER A 318 21.88 32.48 -19.28
C SER A 318 21.15 33.44 -18.33
N ARG A 319 19.92 33.09 -17.91
CA ARG A 319 19.21 33.83 -16.85
C ARG A 319 19.95 33.78 -15.51
N ALA A 320 20.47 32.61 -15.13
CA ALA A 320 21.14 32.41 -13.85
C ALA A 320 22.55 33.02 -13.79
N SER A 321 23.28 33.07 -14.91
CA SER A 321 24.64 33.62 -14.99
C SER A 321 24.68 35.15 -15.02
N GLY A 322 23.53 35.82 -15.07
CA GLY A 322 23.46 37.28 -15.16
C GLY A 322 23.86 37.84 -16.52
N ALA A 323 24.09 36.97 -17.52
CA ALA A 323 24.32 37.33 -18.92
C ALA A 323 23.01 37.78 -19.57
N SER A 324 22.49 38.92 -19.10
CA SER A 324 21.66 39.77 -19.95
C SER A 324 22.57 40.36 -21.00
N ASP A 325 22.37 39.99 -22.27
CA ASP A 325 22.95 40.72 -23.40
C ASP A 325 22.59 42.20 -23.23
N LYS A 326 23.59 43.01 -22.85
CA LYS A 326 23.51 44.45 -23.02
C LYS A 326 23.86 44.75 -24.49
N PRO A 327 23.06 45.59 -25.16
CA PRO A 327 23.14 45.79 -26.61
C PRO A 327 24.43 46.49 -27.06
#